data_AF-A0A5M8FPI0-F1
#
_entry.id   AF-A0A5M8FPI0-F1
#
_cell.length_a   1.000
_cell.length_b   1.000
_cell.length_c   1.000
_cell.angle_alpha   90.00
_cell.angle_beta   90.00
_cell.angle_gamma   90.00
#
_symmetry.space_group_name_H-M   'P 1'
#
loop_
_entity.id
_entity.type
_entity.pdbx_description
1 polymer ?
#
loop_
_entity_poly.entity_id
_entity_poly.type
_entity_poly.pdbx_seq_one_letter_code
_entity_poly.pdbx_strand_id
1 'polypeptide(L)'
;MPDNLKTAKTALAKLHHDMEAINKLAKPSYLSVIEQMERTLEPIRRQQLEISRALELSGAAARIQEIVSANQHWQDLIKQATATSRITESLSAAHQSWLDTIKPIQHDFSQLSQLQASAKLALCDTSLRLAATERFMAGIDFEAIRGRFQIEIPVIEGLESSIAHVAASYGGLSESLREVSDITRLPAFVLPGATREIYTTSFALETLRPWDERDEDEAESDIQLVAEAELETSGCIALLQQVDPGLARPYIGARDALHGNNADRARHILSSLRELWNHLLRCLAPDDLVATWIPGVSNQKDLLHDGKPTRRARVLYVCRDLNNDPLTDFLMHDTRALVKMIELFNRVHELETALTDEQLRAILLRTDSWLMYILQISSGNFHK
;
A
#
# COMPACT_ATOMS: atom_id res chain seq x y z
N MET A 1 33.74 17.55 39.13
CA MET A 1 33.23 17.15 37.80
C MET A 1 33.28 15.64 37.46
N PRO A 2 33.75 14.69 38.30
CA PRO A 2 33.59 13.26 38.01
C PRO A 2 32.26 12.64 38.51
N ASP A 3 31.57 13.29 39.46
CA ASP A 3 30.33 12.73 40.04
C ASP A 3 29.11 12.79 39.11
N ASN A 4 29.00 13.80 38.24
CA ASN A 4 27.86 13.93 37.32
C ASN A 4 27.82 12.81 36.25
N LEU A 5 28.98 12.28 35.87
CA LEU A 5 29.09 11.20 34.88
C LEU A 5 28.70 9.84 35.47
N LYS A 6 28.98 9.62 36.75
CA LYS A 6 28.54 8.42 37.48
C LYS A 6 27.02 8.44 37.70
N THR A 7 26.46 9.60 38.00
CA THR A 7 25.00 9.80 38.12
C THR A 7 24.28 9.60 36.80
N ALA A 8 24.82 10.12 35.69
CA ALA A 8 24.25 9.91 34.35
C ALA A 8 24.29 8.43 33.91
N LYS A 9 25.38 7.71 34.20
CA LYS A 9 25.51 6.28 33.89
C LYS A 9 24.56 5.41 34.72
N THR A 10 24.29 5.81 35.96
CA THR A 10 23.33 5.14 36.84
C THR A 10 21.87 5.42 36.40
N ALA A 11 21.59 6.63 35.91
CA ALA A 11 20.29 6.99 35.35
C ALA A 11 19.99 6.24 34.03
N LEU A 12 20.98 6.08 33.15
CA LEU A 12 20.86 5.30 31.92
C LEU A 12 20.66 3.79 32.19
N ALA A 13 21.37 3.23 33.17
CA ALA A 13 21.18 1.84 33.57
C ALA A 13 19.78 1.60 34.15
N LYS A 14 19.23 2.59 34.88
CA LYS A 14 17.85 2.56 35.37
C LYS A 14 16.84 2.66 34.23
N LEU A 15 17.05 3.55 33.26
CA LEU A 15 16.21 3.68 32.06
C LEU A 15 16.16 2.39 31.22
N HIS A 16 17.30 1.70 31.11
CA HIS A 16 17.38 0.42 30.39
C HIS A 16 16.67 -0.71 31.17
N HIS A 17 16.80 -0.73 32.49
CA HIS A 17 16.09 -1.68 33.34
C HIS A 17 14.57 -1.42 33.35
N ASP A 18 14.15 -0.15 33.32
CA ASP A 18 12.75 0.26 33.20
C ASP A 18 12.20 -0.08 31.80
N MET A 19 13.00 0.08 30.73
CA MET A 19 12.65 -0.41 29.39
C MET A 19 12.53 -1.94 29.34
N GLU A 20 13.41 -2.70 30.00
CA GLU A 20 13.28 -4.17 30.11
C GLU A 20 12.09 -4.59 30.97
N ALA A 21 11.74 -3.82 32.01
CA ALA A 21 10.55 -4.04 32.82
C ALA A 21 9.27 -3.72 32.03
N ILE A 22 9.27 -2.66 31.22
CA ILE A 22 8.21 -2.34 30.26
C ILE A 22 8.13 -3.43 29.18
N ASN A 23 9.26 -3.98 28.73
CA ASN A 23 9.32 -5.10 27.79
C ASN A 23 8.90 -6.44 28.43
N LYS A 24 8.98 -6.59 29.76
CA LYS A 24 8.41 -7.72 30.51
C LYS A 24 6.93 -7.53 30.85
N LEU A 25 6.48 -6.28 30.99
CA LEU A 25 5.07 -5.89 30.91
C LEU A 25 4.55 -5.99 29.47
N ALA A 26 5.45 -6.12 28.47
CA ALA A 26 5.14 -6.27 27.06
C ALA A 26 4.65 -7.68 26.66
N LYS A 27 3.85 -8.31 27.52
CA LYS A 27 2.65 -8.99 27.02
C LYS A 27 1.46 -8.10 27.40
N PRO A 28 1.26 -6.93 26.77
CA PRO A 28 -0.03 -6.29 26.87
C PRO A 28 -1.04 -7.33 26.39
N SER A 29 -2.18 -7.44 27.07
CA SER A 29 -3.27 -8.18 26.45
C SER A 29 -3.50 -7.55 25.07
N TYR A 30 -3.75 -8.36 24.04
CA TYR A 30 -4.03 -7.83 22.69
C TYR A 30 -5.09 -6.71 22.71
N LEU A 31 -6.02 -6.79 23.67
CA LEU A 31 -7.01 -5.76 24.00
C LEU A 31 -6.40 -4.41 24.38
N SER A 32 -5.35 -4.39 25.21
CA SER A 32 -4.64 -3.15 25.59
C SER A 32 -3.95 -2.48 24.39
N VAL A 33 -3.41 -3.24 23.44
CA VAL A 33 -2.81 -2.68 22.21
C VAL A 33 -3.88 -2.07 21.32
N ILE A 34 -5.01 -2.76 21.17
CA ILE A 34 -6.16 -2.28 20.40
C ILE A 34 -6.74 -0.99 21.01
N GLU A 35 -6.92 -0.94 22.33
CA GLU A 35 -7.41 0.25 23.04
C GLU A 35 -6.44 1.44 22.92
N GLN A 36 -5.13 1.17 22.96
CA GLN A 36 -4.10 2.20 22.75
C GLN A 36 -4.17 2.76 21.32
N MET A 37 -4.25 1.90 20.30
CA MET A 37 -4.40 2.33 18.90
C MET A 37 -5.68 3.15 18.69
N GLU A 38 -6.83 2.71 19.22
CA GLU A 38 -8.09 3.45 19.11
C GLU A 38 -8.02 4.85 19.72
N ARG A 39 -7.36 5.00 20.88
CA ARG A 39 -7.13 6.31 21.49
C ARG A 39 -6.23 7.22 20.65
N THR A 40 -5.28 6.62 19.94
CA THR A 40 -4.34 7.34 19.07
C THR A 40 -5.02 7.79 17.76
N LEU A 41 -5.99 7.02 17.26
CA LEU A 41 -6.77 7.34 16.06
C LEU A 41 -7.82 8.45 16.29
N GLU A 42 -8.28 8.65 17.52
CA GLU A 42 -9.35 9.60 17.84
C GLU A 42 -9.05 11.10 17.51
N PRO A 43 -7.85 11.64 17.77
CA PRO A 43 -7.51 12.99 17.31
C PRO A 43 -7.40 13.10 15.78
N ILE A 44 -6.86 12.07 15.11
CA ILE A 44 -6.77 12.00 13.64
C ILE A 44 -8.19 12.06 13.03
N ARG A 45 -9.15 11.31 13.60
CA ARG A 45 -10.57 11.36 13.21
C ARG A 45 -11.18 12.75 13.27
N ARG A 46 -10.84 13.54 14.30
CA ARG A 46 -11.37 14.90 14.47
C ARG A 46 -10.84 15.85 13.41
N GLN A 47 -9.55 15.77 13.10
CA GLN A 47 -8.90 16.58 12.07
C GLN A 47 -9.42 16.23 10.66
N GLN A 48 -9.71 14.95 10.39
CA GLN A 48 -10.30 14.48 9.12
C GLN A 48 -11.70 15.05 8.83
N LEU A 49 -12.54 15.19 9.86
CA LEU A 49 -13.87 15.77 9.72
C LEU A 49 -13.81 17.26 9.34
N GLU A 50 -12.74 17.94 9.74
CA GLU A 50 -12.48 19.35 9.43
C GLU A 50 -11.88 19.53 8.03
N ILE A 51 -10.94 18.66 7.64
CA ILE A 51 -10.35 18.62 6.29
C ILE A 51 -11.41 18.30 5.23
N SER A 52 -12.27 17.30 5.48
CA SER A 52 -13.35 16.93 4.55
C SER A 52 -14.33 18.09 4.29
N ARG A 53 -14.59 18.93 5.30
CA ARG A 53 -15.45 20.13 5.16
C ARG A 53 -14.78 21.27 4.39
N ALA A 54 -13.46 21.34 4.38
CA ALA A 54 -12.71 22.37 3.65
C ALA A 54 -12.54 22.03 2.15
N LEU A 55 -12.63 20.76 1.77
CA LEU A 55 -12.28 20.24 0.44
C LEU A 55 -13.41 20.24 -0.60
N GLU A 56 -14.64 20.62 -0.23
CA GLU A 56 -15.81 20.67 -1.14
C GLU A 56 -15.65 21.60 -2.37
N LEU A 57 -14.53 22.33 -2.49
CA LEU A 57 -14.30 23.37 -3.51
C LEU A 57 -13.24 23.02 -4.60
N SER A 58 -12.69 21.80 -4.64
CA SER A 58 -11.68 21.42 -5.66
C SER A 58 -12.08 20.19 -6.48
N GLY A 59 -11.53 20.04 -7.70
CA GLY A 59 -11.67 18.80 -8.49
C GLY A 59 -11.12 17.55 -7.81
N ALA A 60 -10.37 17.72 -6.71
CA ALA A 60 -9.95 16.66 -5.80
C ALA A 60 -11.08 16.06 -4.95
N ALA A 61 -12.23 16.74 -4.86
CA ALA A 61 -13.34 16.33 -4.01
C ALA A 61 -13.83 14.90 -4.32
N ALA A 62 -13.94 14.52 -5.60
CA ALA A 62 -14.44 13.19 -5.97
C ALA A 62 -13.46 12.08 -5.53
N ARG A 63 -12.16 12.20 -5.84
CA ARG A 63 -11.15 11.19 -5.45
C ARG A 63 -10.99 11.11 -3.93
N ILE A 64 -11.03 12.24 -3.23
CA ILE A 64 -10.91 12.27 -1.78
C ILE A 64 -12.15 11.67 -1.12
N GLN A 65 -13.34 11.95 -1.64
CA GLN A 65 -14.59 11.40 -1.12
C GLN A 65 -14.60 9.88 -1.15
N GLU A 66 -14.08 9.24 -2.20
CA GLU A 66 -13.98 7.77 -2.27
C GLU A 66 -13.08 7.21 -1.15
N ILE A 67 -11.93 7.86 -0.89
CA ILE A 67 -11.01 7.44 0.17
C ILE A 67 -11.61 7.69 1.57
N VAL A 68 -12.25 8.84 1.78
CA VAL A 68 -12.94 9.19 3.04
C VAL A 68 -14.09 8.22 3.32
N SER A 69 -14.91 7.92 2.32
CA SER A 69 -16.00 6.94 2.42
C SER A 69 -15.47 5.55 2.77
N ALA A 70 -14.40 5.11 2.11
CA ALA A 70 -13.76 3.83 2.40
C ALA A 70 -13.20 3.78 3.83
N ASN A 71 -12.54 4.85 4.30
CA ASN A 71 -12.02 4.91 5.66
C ASN A 71 -13.14 4.91 6.70
N GLN A 72 -14.22 5.65 6.46
CA GLN A 72 -15.42 5.65 7.31
C GLN A 72 -16.01 4.24 7.40
N HIS A 73 -16.11 3.53 6.27
CA HIS A 73 -16.58 2.15 6.24
C HIS A 73 -15.71 1.21 7.09
N TRP A 74 -14.38 1.31 7.01
CA TRP A 74 -13.47 0.54 7.87
C TRP A 74 -13.62 0.88 9.35
N GLN A 75 -13.80 2.15 9.69
CA GLN A 75 -14.04 2.54 11.07
C GLN A 75 -15.35 1.97 11.61
N ASP A 76 -16.39 1.88 10.78
CA ASP A 76 -17.65 1.29 11.20
C ASP A 76 -17.54 -0.23 11.37
N LEU A 77 -16.74 -0.93 10.56
CA LEU A 77 -16.38 -2.33 10.80
C LEU A 77 -15.61 -2.53 12.11
N ILE A 78 -14.65 -1.64 12.43
CA ILE A 78 -13.90 -1.69 13.71
C ILE A 78 -14.86 -1.57 14.91
N LYS A 79 -15.83 -0.66 14.83
CA LYS A 79 -16.87 -0.49 15.87
C LYS A 79 -17.77 -1.73 15.97
N GLN A 80 -18.22 -2.26 14.85
CA GLN A 80 -19.05 -3.48 14.81
C GLN A 80 -18.33 -4.68 15.40
N ALA A 81 -17.04 -4.87 15.10
CA ALA A 81 -16.20 -5.92 15.67
C ALA A 81 -16.06 -5.81 17.20
N THR A 82 -16.18 -4.60 17.75
CA THR A 82 -16.12 -4.33 19.19
C THR A 82 -17.45 -4.63 19.90
N ALA A 83 -18.58 -4.29 19.26
CA ALA A 83 -19.91 -4.60 19.79
C ALA A 83 -20.26 -6.10 19.67
N THR A 84 -19.63 -6.80 18.73
CA THR A 84 -19.95 -8.17 18.35
C THR A 84 -18.81 -9.11 18.73
N SER A 85 -18.55 -9.30 20.02
CA SER A 85 -17.70 -10.41 20.52
C SER A 85 -18.20 -11.81 20.08
N ARG A 86 -19.34 -11.88 19.39
CA ARG A 86 -19.90 -13.08 18.77
C ARG A 86 -20.02 -12.94 17.25
N ILE A 87 -18.92 -12.62 16.56
CA ILE A 87 -18.84 -13.01 15.14
C ILE A 87 -18.95 -14.55 15.14
N THR A 88 -20.09 -15.05 14.68
CA THR A 88 -20.44 -16.47 14.70
C THR A 88 -19.88 -17.11 13.43
N GLU A 89 -18.56 -16.99 13.23
CA GLU A 89 -17.90 -17.58 12.07
C GLU A 89 -17.15 -18.83 12.44
N SER A 90 -17.25 -19.82 11.57
CA SER A 90 -16.42 -20.99 11.63
C SER A 90 -15.03 -20.62 11.11
N LEU A 91 -13.99 -20.87 11.92
CA LEU A 91 -12.58 -20.87 11.51
C LEU A 91 -12.35 -21.58 10.16
N SER A 92 -13.23 -22.50 9.78
CA SER A 92 -13.20 -23.20 8.49
C SER A 92 -13.40 -22.31 7.26
N ALA A 93 -13.96 -21.11 7.39
CA ALA A 93 -14.17 -20.19 6.28
C ALA A 93 -13.03 -19.17 6.13
N ALA A 94 -12.17 -19.02 7.14
CA ALA A 94 -11.05 -18.09 7.11
C ALA A 94 -9.95 -18.60 6.17
N HIS A 95 -9.33 -17.70 5.43
CA HIS A 95 -8.19 -18.03 4.57
C HIS A 95 -7.01 -18.51 5.42
N GLN A 96 -6.27 -19.50 4.91
CA GLN A 96 -5.18 -20.16 5.64
C GLN A 96 -4.12 -19.18 6.15
N SER A 97 -3.84 -18.11 5.41
CA SER A 97 -2.89 -17.08 5.82
C SER A 97 -3.25 -16.42 7.16
N TRP A 98 -4.55 -16.22 7.45
CA TRP A 98 -4.97 -15.67 8.74
C TRP A 98 -4.73 -16.67 9.87
N LEU A 99 -5.00 -17.95 9.61
CA LEU A 99 -4.71 -19.03 10.55
C LEU A 99 -3.21 -19.13 10.83
N ASP A 100 -2.37 -18.95 9.81
CA ASP A 100 -0.92 -18.95 9.94
C ASP A 100 -0.42 -17.76 10.77
N THR A 101 -1.00 -16.57 10.61
CA THR A 101 -0.69 -15.38 11.41
C THR A 101 -0.98 -15.59 12.90
N ILE A 102 -2.05 -16.33 13.25
CA ILE A 102 -2.44 -16.51 14.66
C ILE A 102 -1.83 -17.76 15.32
N LYS A 103 -1.29 -18.72 14.55
CA LYS A 103 -0.60 -19.93 15.07
C LYS A 103 0.43 -19.65 16.18
N PRO A 104 1.29 -18.61 16.09
CA PRO A 104 2.30 -18.35 17.13
C PRO A 104 1.73 -17.84 18.47
N ILE A 105 0.46 -17.39 18.50
CA ILE A 105 -0.15 -16.69 19.65
C ILE A 105 -0.83 -17.70 20.63
N GLN A 106 -0.65 -19.00 20.41
CA GLN A 106 -1.49 -20.12 20.89
C GLN A 106 -1.71 -20.33 22.40
N HIS A 107 -1.16 -19.54 23.31
CA HIS A 107 -1.08 -19.99 24.70
C HIS A 107 -2.29 -19.70 25.61
N ASP A 108 -3.14 -18.70 25.36
CA ASP A 108 -4.14 -18.29 26.37
C ASP A 108 -5.55 -17.93 25.85
N PHE A 109 -5.80 -17.95 24.54
CA PHE A 109 -7.09 -17.50 23.96
C PHE A 109 -7.67 -18.49 22.94
N SER A 110 -9.00 -18.45 22.75
CA SER A 110 -9.63 -19.20 21.65
C SER A 110 -9.10 -18.70 20.29
N GLN A 111 -8.87 -19.60 19.34
CA GLN A 111 -8.38 -19.24 17.99
C GLN A 111 -9.29 -18.22 17.30
N LEU A 112 -10.61 -18.29 17.56
CA LEU A 112 -11.58 -17.34 17.05
C LEU A 112 -11.34 -15.92 17.58
N SER A 113 -11.05 -15.77 18.88
CA SER A 113 -10.73 -14.47 19.48
C SER A 113 -9.42 -13.89 18.92
N GLN A 114 -8.44 -14.74 18.62
CA GLN A 114 -7.17 -14.32 18.03
C GLN A 114 -7.34 -13.86 16.57
N LEU A 115 -8.15 -14.59 15.80
CA LEU A 115 -8.50 -14.22 14.44
C LEU A 115 -9.20 -12.85 14.40
N GLN A 116 -10.19 -12.65 15.27
CA GLN A 116 -10.89 -11.37 15.40
C GLN A 116 -9.94 -10.22 15.76
N ALA A 117 -9.06 -10.43 16.74
CA ALA A 117 -8.08 -9.43 17.14
C ALA A 117 -7.11 -9.09 16.00
N SER A 118 -6.64 -10.10 15.26
CA SER A 118 -5.75 -9.91 14.12
C SER A 118 -6.43 -9.13 12.99
N ALA A 119 -7.67 -9.47 12.64
CA ALA A 119 -8.44 -8.73 11.63
C ALA A 119 -8.70 -7.28 12.07
N LYS A 120 -9.02 -7.06 13.36
CA LYS A 120 -9.21 -5.71 13.92
C LYS A 120 -7.93 -4.87 13.86
N LEU A 121 -6.78 -5.45 14.20
CA LEU A 121 -5.49 -4.75 14.08
C LEU A 121 -5.19 -4.36 12.63
N ALA A 122 -5.43 -5.26 11.67
CA ALA A 122 -5.25 -4.97 10.25
C ALA A 122 -6.18 -3.84 9.76
N LEU A 123 -7.42 -3.79 10.25
CA LEU A 123 -8.35 -2.70 9.98
C LEU A 123 -7.90 -1.36 10.59
N CYS A 124 -7.37 -1.37 11.82
CA CYS A 124 -6.83 -0.17 12.45
C CYS A 124 -5.62 0.39 11.66
N ASP A 125 -4.69 -0.48 11.24
CA ASP A 125 -3.57 -0.10 10.37
C ASP A 125 -4.05 0.48 9.04
N THR A 126 -5.01 -0.19 8.41
CA THR A 126 -5.65 0.26 7.17
C THR A 126 -6.25 1.66 7.33
N SER A 127 -6.97 1.90 8.43
CA SER A 127 -7.58 3.20 8.71
C SER A 127 -6.55 4.31 8.94
N LEU A 128 -5.47 4.02 9.67
CA LEU A 128 -4.36 4.96 9.89
C LEU A 128 -3.72 5.38 8.56
N ARG A 129 -3.46 4.40 7.68
CA ARG A 129 -2.82 4.66 6.39
C ARG A 129 -3.72 5.41 5.41
N LEU A 130 -5.04 5.15 5.45
CA LEU A 130 -6.00 5.93 4.68
C LEU A 130 -6.08 7.38 5.17
N ALA A 131 -5.95 7.64 6.47
CA ALA A 131 -5.92 9.01 6.98
C ALA A 131 -4.76 9.81 6.39
N ALA A 132 -3.56 9.23 6.33
CA ALA A 132 -2.42 9.85 5.66
C ALA A 132 -2.69 10.02 4.15
N THR A 133 -3.33 9.03 3.51
CA THR A 133 -3.68 9.11 2.10
C THR A 133 -4.66 10.24 1.79
N GLU A 134 -5.70 10.43 2.61
CA GLU A 134 -6.65 11.53 2.46
C GLU A 134 -5.93 12.87 2.46
N ARG A 135 -5.02 13.07 3.42
CA ARG A 135 -4.21 14.28 3.53
C ARG A 135 -3.32 14.51 2.30
N PHE A 136 -2.60 13.48 1.84
CA PHE A 136 -1.80 13.58 0.62
C PHE A 136 -2.68 13.88 -0.61
N MET A 137 -3.79 13.16 -0.78
CA MET A 137 -4.69 13.37 -1.91
C MET A 137 -5.32 14.77 -1.94
N ALA A 138 -5.53 15.38 -0.76
CA ALA A 138 -5.95 16.76 -0.59
C ALA A 138 -4.88 17.77 -1.02
N GLY A 139 -3.60 17.47 -0.79
CA GLY A 139 -2.46 18.31 -1.18
C GLY A 139 -2.10 18.24 -2.67
N ILE A 140 -2.56 17.22 -3.40
CA ILE A 140 -2.21 17.03 -4.81
C ILE A 140 -2.98 18.02 -5.71
N ASP A 141 -2.21 18.94 -6.29
CA ASP A 141 -2.64 19.84 -7.36
C ASP A 141 -1.95 19.47 -8.69
N PHE A 142 -2.70 18.80 -9.58
CA PHE A 142 -2.22 18.38 -10.89
C PHE A 142 -1.88 19.55 -11.82
N GLU A 143 -2.57 20.69 -11.69
CA GLU A 143 -2.26 21.90 -12.48
C GLU A 143 -0.95 22.54 -12.00
N ALA A 144 -0.70 22.54 -10.69
CA ALA A 144 0.57 23.00 -10.13
C ALA A 144 1.73 22.08 -10.55
N ILE A 145 1.56 20.75 -10.50
CA ILE A 145 2.55 19.78 -11.02
C ILE A 145 2.80 20.05 -12.49
N ARG A 146 1.75 20.19 -13.30
CA ARG A 146 1.86 20.49 -14.73
C ARG A 146 2.66 21.77 -14.99
N GLY A 147 2.30 22.86 -14.30
CA GLY A 147 2.93 24.17 -14.47
C GLY A 147 4.40 24.18 -14.06
N ARG A 148 4.73 23.51 -12.95
CA ARG A 148 6.10 23.41 -12.43
C ARG A 148 7.02 22.69 -13.40
N PHE A 149 6.62 21.51 -13.86
CA PHE A 149 7.46 20.65 -14.69
C PHE A 149 7.22 20.82 -16.21
N GLN A 150 6.31 21.72 -16.61
CA GLN A 150 5.92 21.96 -18.01
C GLN A 150 5.44 20.68 -18.73
N ILE A 151 4.67 19.84 -18.02
CA ILE A 151 4.15 18.58 -18.56
C ILE A 151 3.01 18.85 -19.55
N GLU A 152 2.94 18.05 -20.61
CA GLU A 152 1.88 18.13 -21.59
C GLU A 152 0.51 17.75 -20.98
N ILE A 153 -0.53 18.50 -21.34
CA ILE A 153 -1.90 18.33 -20.82
C ILE A 153 -2.38 16.87 -20.90
N PRO A 154 -2.24 16.14 -22.03
CA PRO A 154 -2.73 14.77 -22.12
C PRO A 154 -2.07 13.78 -21.14
N VAL A 155 -0.82 14.04 -20.74
CA VAL A 155 -0.10 13.20 -19.77
C VAL A 155 -0.67 13.40 -18.37
N ILE A 156 -0.87 14.66 -17.96
CA ILE A 156 -1.41 15.01 -16.65
C ILE A 156 -2.88 14.61 -16.52
N GLU A 157 -3.74 14.94 -17.49
CA GLU A 157 -5.16 14.51 -17.49
C GLU A 157 -5.27 12.99 -17.49
N GLY A 158 -4.38 12.32 -18.23
CA GLY A 158 -4.30 10.87 -18.25
C GLY A 158 -3.99 10.29 -16.87
N LEU A 159 -3.02 10.86 -16.17
CA LEU A 159 -2.66 10.44 -14.82
C LEU A 159 -3.79 10.74 -13.84
N GLU A 160 -4.30 11.96 -13.79
CA GLU A 160 -5.40 12.37 -12.90
C GLU A 160 -6.61 11.45 -13.04
N SER A 161 -7.03 11.16 -14.28
CA SER A 161 -8.10 10.21 -14.56
C SER A 161 -7.78 8.81 -14.03
N SER A 162 -6.52 8.37 -14.10
CA SER A 162 -6.14 7.05 -13.59
C SER A 162 -6.14 6.99 -12.06
N ILE A 163 -5.70 8.06 -11.40
CA ILE A 163 -5.76 8.19 -9.94
C ILE A 163 -7.22 8.23 -9.46
N ALA A 164 -8.09 8.95 -10.15
CA ALA A 164 -9.52 8.99 -9.85
C ALA A 164 -10.17 7.60 -9.97
N HIS A 165 -9.86 6.84 -11.02
CA HIS A 165 -10.37 5.47 -11.16
C HIS A 165 -9.83 4.54 -10.08
N VAL A 166 -8.56 4.68 -9.68
CA VAL A 166 -7.98 3.90 -8.59
C VAL A 166 -8.70 4.16 -7.28
N ALA A 167 -8.92 5.43 -6.92
CA ALA A 167 -9.67 5.81 -5.73
C ALA A 167 -11.11 5.24 -5.76
N ALA A 168 -11.82 5.37 -6.89
CA ALA A 168 -13.17 4.83 -7.04
C ALA A 168 -13.22 3.29 -6.95
N SER A 169 -12.26 2.60 -7.58
CA SER A 169 -12.19 1.13 -7.50
C SER A 169 -11.83 0.64 -6.10
N TYR A 170 -11.04 1.41 -5.33
CA TYR A 170 -10.80 1.13 -3.92
C TYR A 170 -12.04 1.37 -3.06
N GLY A 171 -12.80 2.44 -3.34
CA GLY A 171 -14.12 2.68 -2.75
C GLY A 171 -15.05 1.49 -2.98
N GLY A 172 -15.17 1.03 -4.22
CA GLY A 172 -15.96 -0.16 -4.57
C GLY A 172 -15.48 -1.45 -3.91
N LEU A 173 -14.17 -1.66 -3.78
CA LEU A 173 -13.62 -2.76 -2.98
C LEU A 173 -14.05 -2.64 -1.52
N SER A 174 -13.97 -1.44 -0.95
CA SER A 174 -14.34 -1.22 0.44
C SER A 174 -15.79 -1.58 0.73
N GLU A 175 -16.72 -1.06 -0.08
CA GLU A 175 -18.16 -1.32 0.05
C GLU A 175 -18.53 -2.80 -0.13
N SER A 176 -17.71 -3.54 -0.87
CA SER A 176 -17.92 -4.98 -1.09
C SER A 176 -17.64 -5.83 0.15
N LEU A 177 -16.78 -5.36 1.07
CA LEU A 177 -16.40 -6.07 2.28
C LEU A 177 -17.24 -5.55 3.45
N ARG A 178 -18.40 -6.16 3.70
CA ARG A 178 -19.43 -5.60 4.60
C ARG A 178 -19.30 -6.07 6.04
N GLU A 179 -18.55 -7.14 6.24
CA GLU A 179 -18.31 -7.73 7.55
C GLU A 179 -16.84 -8.14 7.67
N VAL A 180 -16.37 -8.35 8.91
CA VAL A 180 -15.04 -8.93 9.17
C VAL A 180 -14.90 -10.31 8.50
N SER A 181 -16.02 -11.00 8.30
CA SER A 181 -16.12 -12.28 7.57
C SER A 181 -15.58 -12.20 6.16
N ASP A 182 -15.94 -11.15 5.44
CA ASP A 182 -15.56 -10.95 4.04
C ASP A 182 -14.06 -10.67 3.93
N ILE A 183 -13.48 -10.00 4.94
CA ILE A 183 -12.04 -9.73 5.05
C ILE A 183 -11.27 -11.03 5.32
N THR A 184 -11.70 -11.82 6.29
CA THR A 184 -10.96 -13.01 6.72
C THR A 184 -11.04 -14.17 5.71
N ARG A 185 -12.01 -14.16 4.80
CA ARG A 185 -12.09 -15.07 3.64
C ARG A 185 -11.04 -14.78 2.58
N LEU A 186 -10.54 -13.55 2.51
CA LEU A 186 -9.44 -13.18 1.63
C LEU A 186 -8.09 -13.42 2.31
N PRO A 187 -7.00 -13.60 1.55
CA PRO A 187 -5.67 -13.64 2.13
C PRO A 187 -5.37 -12.40 2.98
N ALA A 188 -4.65 -12.60 4.09
CA ALA A 188 -4.44 -11.58 5.12
C ALA A 188 -3.68 -10.34 4.63
N PHE A 189 -2.94 -10.47 3.53
CA PHE A 189 -2.20 -9.39 2.92
C PHE A 189 -3.05 -8.52 1.98
N VAL A 190 -4.26 -8.96 1.58
CA VAL A 190 -5.04 -8.31 0.51
C VAL A 190 -5.47 -6.91 0.90
N LEU A 191 -6.15 -6.74 2.03
CA LEU A 191 -6.63 -5.43 2.45
C LEU A 191 -5.46 -4.47 2.80
N PRO A 192 -4.48 -4.88 3.63
CA PRO A 192 -3.30 -4.04 3.86
C PRO A 192 -2.54 -3.70 2.58
N GLY A 193 -2.41 -4.66 1.66
CA GLY A 193 -1.77 -4.47 0.36
C GLY A 193 -2.49 -3.44 -0.50
N ALA A 194 -3.81 -3.58 -0.70
CA ALA A 194 -4.60 -2.63 -1.47
C ALA A 194 -4.52 -1.21 -0.89
N THR A 195 -4.58 -1.09 0.43
CA THR A 195 -4.45 0.20 1.13
C THR A 195 -3.07 0.81 0.94
N ARG A 196 -2.02 -0.01 1.01
CA ARG A 196 -0.64 0.42 0.77
C ARG A 196 -0.42 0.91 -0.66
N GLU A 197 -1.07 0.31 -1.66
CA GLU A 197 -0.99 0.80 -3.05
C GLU A 197 -1.55 2.22 -3.19
N ILE A 198 -2.71 2.49 -2.56
CA ILE A 198 -3.33 3.82 -2.52
C ILE A 198 -2.40 4.83 -1.83
N TYR A 199 -1.87 4.47 -0.67
CA TYR A 199 -0.97 5.30 0.12
C TYR A 199 0.35 5.59 -0.60
N THR A 200 1.02 4.58 -1.14
CA THR A 200 2.30 4.77 -1.83
C THR A 200 2.13 5.55 -3.13
N THR A 201 0.95 5.48 -3.76
CA THR A 201 0.60 6.34 -4.90
C THR A 201 0.45 7.80 -4.48
N SER A 202 -0.31 8.08 -3.42
CA SER A 202 -0.50 9.46 -2.95
C SER A 202 0.81 10.05 -2.42
N PHE A 203 1.61 9.28 -1.68
CA PHE A 203 2.94 9.67 -1.22
C PHE A 203 3.86 10.04 -2.39
N ALA A 204 3.94 9.20 -3.44
CA ALA A 204 4.77 9.49 -4.60
C ALA A 204 4.36 10.79 -5.32
N LEU A 205 3.07 11.05 -5.46
CA LEU A 205 2.58 12.31 -6.04
C LEU A 205 2.86 13.51 -5.12
N GLU A 206 2.73 13.34 -3.80
CA GLU A 206 3.05 14.39 -2.83
C GLU A 206 4.52 14.84 -2.92
N THR A 207 5.46 13.94 -3.24
CA THR A 207 6.89 14.33 -3.44
C THR A 207 7.13 15.28 -4.63
N LEU A 208 6.13 15.45 -5.50
CA LEU A 208 6.17 16.40 -6.62
C LEU A 208 5.62 17.79 -6.23
N ARG A 209 4.99 17.91 -5.06
CA ARG A 209 4.47 19.17 -4.51
C ARG A 209 5.61 20.14 -4.16
N PRO A 210 5.42 21.47 -4.28
CA PRO A 210 6.36 22.46 -3.73
C PRO A 210 6.46 22.35 -2.20
N TRP A 211 7.68 22.48 -1.66
CA TRP A 211 8.05 22.12 -0.27
C TRP A 211 7.61 23.10 0.83
N ASP A 212 6.98 24.23 0.51
CA ASP A 212 6.90 25.38 1.42
C ASP A 212 5.82 25.28 2.54
N GLU A 213 5.15 24.14 2.74
CA GLU A 213 3.99 24.05 3.65
C GLU A 213 3.81 22.67 4.33
N ARG A 214 4.86 22.06 4.90
CA ARG A 214 4.69 20.84 5.75
C ARG A 214 4.79 21.19 7.24
N ASP A 215 3.77 20.81 8.02
CA ASP A 215 3.80 20.85 9.48
C ASP A 215 4.79 19.80 10.05
N GLU A 216 5.57 20.16 11.08
CA GLU A 216 6.62 19.30 11.66
C GLU A 216 6.06 17.98 12.25
N ASP A 217 4.89 18.03 12.89
CA ASP A 217 4.24 16.84 13.47
C ASP A 217 3.71 15.87 12.39
N GLU A 218 3.29 16.40 11.23
CA GLU A 218 2.87 15.57 10.09
C GLU A 218 4.06 14.84 9.46
N ALA A 219 5.24 15.48 9.45
CA ALA A 219 6.45 14.90 8.91
C ALA A 219 6.93 13.67 9.70
N GLU A 220 6.79 13.65 11.04
CA GLU A 220 7.19 12.50 11.86
C GLU A 220 6.28 11.27 11.61
N SER A 221 4.96 11.48 11.56
CA SER A 221 4.01 10.42 11.22
C SER A 221 4.24 9.84 9.82
N ASP A 222 4.61 10.69 8.86
CA ASP A 222 4.90 10.26 7.49
C ASP A 222 6.15 9.41 7.41
N ILE A 223 7.21 9.80 8.12
CA ILE A 223 8.45 9.02 8.20
C ILE A 223 8.17 7.62 8.74
N GLN A 224 7.33 7.50 9.77
CA GLN A 224 6.95 6.21 10.34
C GLN A 224 6.20 5.34 9.34
N LEU A 225 5.14 5.87 8.69
CA LEU A 225 4.34 5.12 7.71
C LEU A 225 5.16 4.69 6.49
N VAL A 226 6.11 5.52 6.05
CA VAL A 226 7.06 5.16 4.99
C VAL A 226 7.96 4.00 5.43
N ALA A 227 8.52 4.05 6.65
CA ALA A 227 9.37 2.99 7.18
C ALA A 227 8.60 1.67 7.34
N GLU A 228 7.35 1.72 7.78
CA GLU A 228 6.46 0.56 7.87
C GLU A 228 6.17 -0.04 6.47
N ALA A 229 5.87 0.79 5.48
CA ALA A 229 5.68 0.35 4.11
C ALA A 229 6.97 -0.28 3.51
N GLU A 230 8.14 0.27 3.79
CA GLU A 230 9.43 -0.32 3.39
C GLU A 230 9.68 -1.68 4.06
N LEU A 231 9.33 -1.81 5.34
CA LEU A 231 9.46 -3.06 6.07
C LEU A 231 8.53 -4.14 5.50
N GLU A 232 7.26 -3.81 5.29
CA GLU A 232 6.25 -4.71 4.71
C GLU A 232 6.63 -5.22 3.32
N THR A 233 7.33 -4.39 2.55
CA THR A 233 7.69 -4.68 1.16
C THR A 233 9.11 -5.24 1.02
N SER A 234 9.85 -5.37 2.12
CA SER A 234 11.23 -5.89 2.13
C SER A 234 11.38 -7.29 1.50
N GLY A 235 10.31 -8.09 1.51
CA GLY A 235 10.26 -9.43 0.90
C GLY A 235 10.10 -9.44 -0.63
N CYS A 236 9.84 -8.31 -1.28
CA CYS A 236 9.50 -8.25 -2.71
C CYS A 236 10.61 -8.83 -3.60
N ILE A 237 11.89 -8.58 -3.27
CA ILE A 237 13.04 -9.09 -4.04
C ILE A 237 13.12 -10.60 -3.96
N ALA A 238 12.89 -11.19 -2.78
CA ALA A 238 12.92 -12.64 -2.61
C ALA A 238 11.83 -13.31 -3.43
N LEU A 239 10.63 -12.73 -3.48
CA LEU A 239 9.55 -13.22 -4.34
C LEU A 239 9.89 -13.04 -5.83
N LEU A 240 10.48 -11.90 -6.21
CA LEU A 240 10.88 -11.65 -7.60
C LEU A 240 11.95 -12.63 -8.07
N GLN A 241 12.90 -12.99 -7.20
CA GLN A 241 13.93 -14.00 -7.48
C GLN A 241 13.33 -15.41 -7.70
N GLN A 242 12.22 -15.74 -7.03
CA GLN A 242 11.53 -17.02 -7.26
C GLN A 242 10.86 -17.07 -8.63
N VAL A 243 10.39 -15.92 -9.14
CA VAL A 243 9.77 -15.82 -10.46
C VAL A 243 10.82 -15.79 -11.56
N ASP A 244 11.78 -14.86 -11.48
CA ASP A 244 12.86 -14.73 -12.46
C ASP A 244 14.08 -14.01 -11.84
N PRO A 245 15.17 -14.74 -11.52
CA PRO A 245 16.41 -14.14 -11.05
C PRO A 245 17.01 -13.10 -12.01
N GLY A 246 16.74 -13.23 -13.31
CA GLY A 246 17.15 -12.31 -14.36
C GLY A 246 16.47 -10.95 -14.27
N LEU A 247 15.22 -10.90 -13.79
CA LEU A 247 14.49 -9.65 -13.49
C LEU A 247 14.86 -9.07 -12.14
N ALA A 248 15.16 -9.91 -11.15
CA ALA A 248 15.55 -9.45 -9.83
C ALA A 248 16.87 -8.66 -9.86
N ARG A 249 17.84 -9.10 -10.66
CA ARG A 249 19.17 -8.46 -10.75
C ARG A 249 19.14 -6.97 -11.15
N PRO A 250 18.52 -6.56 -12.27
CA PRO A 250 18.44 -5.13 -12.63
C PRO A 250 17.63 -4.33 -11.62
N TYR A 251 16.64 -4.94 -10.95
CA TYR A 251 15.88 -4.27 -9.90
C TYR A 251 16.69 -3.99 -8.64
N ILE A 252 17.51 -4.96 -8.20
CA ILE A 252 18.47 -4.77 -7.10
C ILE A 252 19.42 -3.62 -7.44
N GLY A 253 19.94 -3.60 -8.68
CA GLY A 253 20.80 -2.52 -9.16
C GLY A 253 20.14 -1.13 -9.12
N ALA A 254 18.83 -1.05 -9.34
CA ALA A 254 18.06 0.19 -9.20
C ALA A 254 18.02 0.66 -7.73
N ARG A 255 17.78 -0.24 -6.78
CA ARG A 255 17.76 0.09 -5.34
C ARG A 255 19.14 0.49 -4.83
N ASP A 256 20.18 -0.18 -5.29
CA ASP A 256 21.56 0.17 -4.95
C ASP A 256 21.94 1.55 -5.52
N ALA A 257 21.41 1.93 -6.69
CA ALA A 257 21.65 3.22 -7.30
C ALA A 257 21.09 4.41 -6.50
N LEU A 258 20.06 4.21 -5.67
CA LEU A 258 19.53 5.25 -4.78
C LEU A 258 20.56 5.65 -3.72
N HIS A 259 21.25 4.68 -3.14
CA HIS A 259 22.22 4.89 -2.05
C HIS A 259 23.67 5.03 -2.53
N GLY A 260 23.93 4.68 -3.79
CA GLY A 260 25.25 4.74 -4.40
C GLY A 260 25.65 6.14 -4.88
N ASN A 261 26.95 6.35 -5.05
CA ASN A 261 27.48 7.57 -5.65
C ASN A 261 27.40 7.52 -7.19
N ASN A 262 26.17 7.46 -7.73
CA ASN A 262 25.91 7.43 -9.16
C ASN A 262 25.30 8.76 -9.62
N ALA A 263 26.04 9.51 -10.44
CA ALA A 263 25.57 10.76 -11.03
C ALA A 263 24.35 10.56 -11.96
N ASP A 264 24.18 9.36 -12.52
CA ASP A 264 23.08 8.99 -13.42
C ASP A 264 22.04 8.06 -12.74
N ARG A 265 21.90 8.17 -11.41
CA ARG A 265 21.01 7.29 -10.62
C ARG A 265 19.55 7.34 -11.07
N ALA A 266 19.03 8.52 -11.40
CA ALA A 266 17.65 8.69 -11.84
C ALA A 266 17.36 7.90 -13.13
N ARG A 267 18.22 8.05 -14.15
CA ARG A 267 18.10 7.31 -15.41
C ARG A 267 18.22 5.80 -15.19
N HIS A 268 19.17 5.37 -14.36
CA HIS A 268 19.36 3.96 -14.05
C HIS A 268 18.09 3.38 -13.39
N ILE A 269 17.59 4.02 -12.33
CA ILE A 269 16.37 3.59 -11.63
C ILE A 269 15.19 3.50 -12.61
N LEU A 270 14.86 4.60 -13.28
CA LEU A 270 13.66 4.67 -14.11
C LEU A 270 13.71 3.71 -15.31
N SER A 271 14.89 3.47 -15.88
CA SER A 271 15.06 2.49 -16.96
C SER A 271 14.91 1.06 -16.45
N SER A 272 15.50 0.73 -15.29
CA SER A 272 15.36 -0.58 -14.66
C SER A 272 13.92 -0.87 -14.26
N LEU A 273 13.19 0.11 -13.73
CA LEU A 273 11.77 -0.01 -13.42
C LEU A 273 10.99 -0.34 -14.70
N ARG A 274 11.11 0.46 -15.76
CA ARG A 274 10.40 0.25 -17.02
C ARG A 274 10.66 -1.15 -17.62
N GLU A 275 11.90 -1.64 -17.55
CA GLU A 275 12.24 -2.99 -18.00
C GLU A 275 11.54 -4.04 -17.14
N LEU A 276 11.62 -3.93 -15.81
CA LEU A 276 10.95 -4.83 -14.88
C LEU A 276 9.46 -4.95 -15.20
N TRP A 277 8.76 -3.83 -15.39
CA TRP A 277 7.34 -3.79 -15.72
C TRP A 277 6.99 -4.45 -17.05
N ASN A 278 7.82 -4.24 -18.07
CA ASN A 278 7.58 -4.79 -19.40
C ASN A 278 7.70 -6.31 -19.43
N HIS A 279 8.51 -6.89 -18.55
CA HIS A 279 8.80 -8.31 -18.54
C HIS A 279 8.04 -9.08 -17.47
N LEU A 280 7.86 -8.53 -16.27
CA LEU A 280 7.29 -9.25 -15.13
C LEU A 280 5.91 -9.83 -15.41
N LEU A 281 4.98 -9.04 -15.96
CA LEU A 281 3.64 -9.54 -16.29
C LEU A 281 3.66 -10.66 -17.34
N ARG A 282 4.67 -10.70 -18.22
CA ARG A 282 4.81 -11.79 -19.19
C ARG A 282 5.34 -13.07 -18.53
N CYS A 283 6.20 -12.93 -17.53
CA CYS A 283 6.65 -14.07 -16.72
C CYS A 283 5.52 -14.65 -15.87
N LEU A 284 4.72 -13.78 -15.22
CA LEU A 284 3.59 -14.20 -14.37
C LEU A 284 2.41 -14.74 -15.18
N ALA A 285 2.19 -14.22 -16.38
CA ALA A 285 1.06 -14.56 -17.24
C ALA A 285 1.53 -14.74 -18.71
N PRO A 286 2.16 -15.89 -19.05
CA PRO A 286 2.64 -16.21 -20.40
C PRO A 286 1.55 -16.15 -21.49
N ASP A 287 1.97 -15.83 -22.72
CA ASP A 287 1.04 -15.56 -23.84
C ASP A 287 0.10 -16.73 -24.14
N ASP A 288 0.64 -17.95 -24.14
CA ASP A 288 -0.08 -19.20 -24.41
C ASP A 288 -1.13 -19.52 -23.34
N LEU A 289 -0.77 -19.33 -22.07
CA LEU A 289 -1.67 -19.57 -20.94
C LEU A 289 -2.82 -18.56 -20.93
N VAL A 290 -2.51 -17.27 -21.11
CA VAL A 290 -3.54 -16.22 -21.11
C VAL A 290 -4.44 -16.35 -22.34
N ALA A 291 -3.88 -16.64 -23.52
CA ALA A 291 -4.67 -16.85 -24.73
C ALA A 291 -5.65 -18.02 -24.61
N THR A 292 -5.26 -19.09 -23.89
CA THR A 292 -6.14 -20.24 -23.62
C THR A 292 -7.24 -19.91 -22.60
N TRP A 293 -6.97 -19.00 -21.67
CA TRP A 293 -7.92 -18.59 -20.63
C TRP A 293 -8.97 -17.58 -21.11
N ILE A 294 -8.60 -16.63 -21.99
CA ILE A 294 -9.47 -15.55 -22.48
C ILE A 294 -10.85 -16.04 -22.99
N PRO A 295 -10.96 -17.15 -23.76
CA PRO A 295 -12.26 -17.66 -24.22
C PRO A 295 -13.28 -17.91 -23.10
N GLY A 296 -12.83 -18.20 -21.88
CA GLY A 296 -13.69 -18.42 -20.71
C GLY A 296 -14.17 -17.16 -20.00
N VAL A 297 -13.74 -15.97 -20.43
CA VAL A 297 -14.04 -14.69 -19.77
C VAL A 297 -15.29 -14.05 -20.37
N SER A 298 -16.24 -13.65 -19.53
CA SER A 298 -17.54 -13.08 -19.93
C SER A 298 -17.44 -11.74 -20.69
N ASN A 299 -16.34 -11.01 -20.54
CA ASN A 299 -16.06 -9.76 -21.25
C ASN A 299 -14.65 -9.76 -21.85
N GLN A 300 -14.56 -10.13 -23.13
CA GLN A 300 -13.27 -10.26 -23.85
C GLN A 300 -12.79 -8.94 -24.50
N LYS A 301 -13.53 -7.84 -24.31
CA LYS A 301 -13.19 -6.56 -24.94
C LYS A 301 -11.82 -6.09 -24.47
N ASP A 302 -10.98 -5.69 -25.42
CA ASP A 302 -9.63 -5.14 -25.18
C ASP A 302 -8.67 -6.10 -24.44
N LEU A 303 -8.94 -7.41 -24.44
CA LEU A 303 -8.04 -8.42 -23.86
C LEU A 303 -6.94 -8.90 -24.82
N LEU A 304 -7.14 -8.69 -26.12
CA LEU A 304 -6.16 -8.98 -27.16
C LEU A 304 -5.86 -7.71 -27.98
N HIS A 305 -4.58 -7.51 -28.30
CA HIS A 305 -4.13 -6.52 -29.26
C HIS A 305 -3.15 -7.21 -30.22
N ASP A 306 -3.44 -7.15 -31.53
CA ASP A 306 -2.71 -7.87 -32.57
C ASP A 306 -2.51 -9.37 -32.26
N GLY A 307 -3.56 -10.00 -31.73
CA GLY A 307 -3.58 -11.42 -31.36
C GLY A 307 -2.78 -11.77 -30.09
N LYS A 308 -2.21 -10.78 -29.39
CA LYS A 308 -1.44 -10.99 -28.15
C LYS A 308 -2.20 -10.50 -26.92
N PRO A 309 -2.06 -11.18 -25.75
CA PRO A 309 -2.65 -10.72 -24.50
C PRO A 309 -2.16 -9.33 -24.09
N THR A 310 -3.12 -8.44 -23.83
CA THR A 310 -2.84 -7.10 -23.32
C THR A 310 -2.36 -7.15 -21.87
N ARG A 311 -1.76 -6.06 -21.37
CA ARG A 311 -1.40 -5.95 -19.94
C ARG A 311 -2.63 -6.16 -19.05
N ARG A 312 -3.79 -5.65 -19.48
CA ARG A 312 -5.08 -5.89 -18.83
C ARG A 312 -5.40 -7.37 -18.73
N ALA A 313 -5.32 -8.12 -19.84
CA ALA A 313 -5.56 -9.56 -19.80
C ALA A 313 -4.61 -10.31 -18.85
N ARG A 314 -3.34 -9.88 -18.76
CA ARG A 314 -2.36 -10.50 -17.86
C ARG A 314 -2.65 -10.25 -16.39
N VAL A 315 -3.00 -9.01 -16.01
CA VAL A 315 -3.38 -8.70 -14.63
C VAL A 315 -4.63 -9.47 -14.23
N LEU A 316 -5.67 -9.49 -15.09
CA LEU A 316 -6.87 -10.30 -14.84
C LEU A 316 -6.53 -11.79 -14.70
N TYR A 317 -5.64 -12.30 -15.54
CA TYR A 317 -5.17 -13.67 -15.43
C TYR A 317 -4.47 -13.92 -14.10
N VAL A 318 -3.57 -13.05 -13.63
CA VAL A 318 -2.90 -13.20 -12.32
C VAL A 318 -3.92 -13.24 -11.18
N CYS A 319 -4.98 -12.43 -11.27
CA CYS A 319 -6.01 -12.32 -10.23
C CYS A 319 -7.10 -13.41 -10.27
N ARG A 320 -7.11 -14.27 -11.30
CA ARG A 320 -8.24 -15.16 -11.64
C ARG A 320 -8.73 -16.08 -10.52
N ASP A 321 -7.85 -16.46 -9.59
CA ASP A 321 -8.15 -17.39 -8.50
C ASP A 321 -8.64 -16.67 -7.22
N LEU A 322 -8.56 -15.33 -7.15
CA LEU A 322 -9.03 -14.57 -5.99
C LEU A 322 -10.56 -14.55 -5.87
N ASN A 323 -11.29 -14.78 -6.98
CA ASN A 323 -12.75 -14.78 -7.06
C ASN A 323 -13.42 -13.57 -6.37
N ASN A 324 -12.78 -12.40 -6.47
CA ASN A 324 -13.28 -11.14 -5.94
C ASN A 324 -13.17 -10.08 -7.04
N ASP A 325 -14.29 -9.79 -7.69
CA ASP A 325 -14.34 -8.86 -8.82
C ASP A 325 -13.95 -7.43 -8.42
N PRO A 326 -14.43 -6.86 -7.28
CA PRO A 326 -14.00 -5.52 -6.83
C PRO A 326 -12.48 -5.41 -6.63
N LEU A 327 -11.85 -6.43 -6.04
CA LEU A 327 -10.41 -6.48 -5.86
C LEU A 327 -9.67 -6.58 -7.20
N THR A 328 -10.20 -7.38 -8.13
CA THR A 328 -9.63 -7.54 -9.47
C THR A 328 -9.70 -6.23 -10.25
N ASP A 329 -10.81 -5.51 -10.13
CA ASP A 329 -11.00 -4.19 -10.73
C ASP A 329 -10.05 -3.14 -10.12
N PHE A 330 -9.90 -3.15 -8.79
CA PHE A 330 -8.92 -2.32 -8.09
C PHE A 330 -7.49 -2.55 -8.60
N LEU A 331 -7.02 -3.80 -8.63
CA LEU A 331 -5.67 -4.15 -9.09
C LEU A 331 -5.43 -3.75 -10.55
N MET A 332 -6.47 -3.86 -11.37
CA MET A 332 -6.45 -3.42 -12.77
C MET A 332 -6.22 -1.91 -12.88
N HIS A 333 -6.99 -1.12 -12.14
CA HIS A 333 -6.84 0.33 -12.13
C HIS A 333 -5.52 0.76 -11.51
N ASP A 334 -5.10 0.11 -10.42
CA ASP A 334 -3.86 0.42 -9.71
C ASP A 334 -2.63 0.17 -10.58
N THR A 335 -2.58 -0.98 -11.26
CA THR A 335 -1.51 -1.28 -12.22
C THR A 335 -1.44 -0.24 -13.34
N ARG A 336 -2.59 0.28 -13.79
CA ARG A 336 -2.63 1.34 -14.82
C ARG A 336 -2.09 2.66 -14.28
N ALA A 337 -2.48 3.04 -13.07
CA ALA A 337 -2.00 4.27 -12.44
C ALA A 337 -0.49 4.24 -12.22
N LEU A 338 0.04 3.10 -11.77
CA LEU A 338 1.48 2.92 -11.59
C LEU A 338 2.28 3.13 -12.88
N VAL A 339 1.83 2.54 -14.00
CA VAL A 339 2.48 2.75 -15.30
C VAL A 339 2.48 4.22 -15.68
N LYS A 340 1.34 4.91 -15.55
CA LYS A 340 1.25 6.35 -15.84
C LYS A 340 2.11 7.21 -14.91
N MET A 341 2.23 6.81 -13.65
CA MET A 341 3.09 7.50 -12.70
C MET A 341 4.56 7.33 -13.07
N ILE A 342 5.00 6.13 -13.46
CA ILE A 342 6.36 5.92 -13.98
C ILE A 342 6.60 6.74 -15.25
N GLU A 343 5.62 6.83 -16.15
CA GLU A 343 5.68 7.72 -17.33
C GLU A 343 5.84 9.19 -16.92
N LEU A 344 5.11 9.66 -15.91
CA LEU A 344 5.27 11.01 -15.37
C LEU A 344 6.68 11.24 -14.81
N PHE A 345 7.19 10.35 -13.95
CA PHE A 345 8.53 10.50 -13.36
C PHE A 345 9.64 10.45 -14.43
N ASN A 346 9.47 9.63 -15.48
CA ASN A 346 10.34 9.68 -16.65
C ASN A 346 10.29 11.04 -17.34
N ARG A 347 9.10 11.59 -17.55
CA ARG A 347 8.94 12.90 -18.18
C ARG A 347 9.51 14.03 -17.34
N VAL A 348 9.32 13.99 -16.02
CA VAL A 348 9.95 14.95 -15.10
C VAL A 348 11.47 14.86 -15.19
N HIS A 349 12.04 13.65 -15.22
CA HIS A 349 13.49 13.47 -15.39
C HIS A 349 14.03 13.96 -16.73
N GLU A 350 13.24 13.92 -17.81
CA GLU A 350 13.63 14.48 -19.12
C GLU A 350 13.67 16.02 -19.11
N LEU A 351 12.84 16.65 -18.27
CA LEU A 351 12.63 18.10 -18.25
C LEU A 351 13.41 18.81 -17.13
N GLU A 352 13.68 18.12 -16.02
CA GLU A 352 14.48 18.62 -14.91
C GLU A 352 15.88 18.02 -14.87
N THR A 353 16.83 18.78 -14.35
CA THR A 353 18.25 18.37 -14.29
C THR A 353 18.50 17.21 -13.33
N ALA A 354 17.69 17.03 -12.28
CA ALA A 354 17.78 15.89 -11.37
C ALA A 354 16.51 15.69 -10.53
N LEU A 355 16.02 14.44 -10.46
CA LEU A 355 15.04 14.03 -9.44
C LEU A 355 15.70 14.01 -8.06
N THR A 356 14.94 14.36 -7.02
CA THR A 356 15.42 14.32 -5.63
C THR A 356 15.47 12.88 -5.11
N ASP A 357 16.22 12.66 -4.02
CA ASP A 357 16.31 11.34 -3.40
C ASP A 357 14.96 10.89 -2.82
N GLU A 358 14.13 11.82 -2.32
CA GLU A 358 12.77 11.50 -1.85
C GLU A 358 11.86 11.07 -3.01
N GLN A 359 11.92 11.74 -4.16
CA GLN A 359 11.18 11.37 -5.37
C GLN A 359 11.60 9.98 -5.87
N LEU A 360 12.91 9.69 -5.90
CA LEU A 360 13.43 8.38 -6.29
C LEU A 360 13.07 7.29 -5.27
N ARG A 361 13.11 7.60 -3.97
CA ARG A 361 12.67 6.69 -2.90
C ARG A 361 11.18 6.39 -3.02
N ALA A 362 10.35 7.39 -3.30
CA ALA A 362 8.90 7.20 -3.39
C ALA A 362 8.50 6.33 -4.59
N ILE A 363 9.11 6.50 -5.77
CA ILE A 363 8.82 5.64 -6.92
C ILE A 363 9.34 4.20 -6.73
N LEU A 364 10.46 4.03 -6.02
CA LEU A 364 10.97 2.72 -5.63
C LEU A 364 10.04 2.05 -4.61
N LEU A 365 9.62 2.75 -3.56
CA LEU A 365 8.68 2.23 -2.56
C LEU A 365 7.34 1.84 -3.20
N ARG A 366 6.82 2.67 -4.11
CA ARG A 366 5.63 2.33 -4.88
C ARG A 366 5.83 1.04 -5.68
N THR A 367 6.98 0.88 -6.34
CA THR A 367 7.30 -0.33 -7.10
C THR A 367 7.43 -1.53 -6.17
N ASP A 368 8.16 -1.40 -5.05
CA ASP A 368 8.32 -2.43 -4.03
C ASP A 368 6.95 -2.91 -3.52
N SER A 369 6.03 -1.97 -3.28
CA SER A 369 4.66 -2.26 -2.85
C SER A 369 3.89 -3.08 -3.86
N TRP A 370 3.86 -2.66 -5.12
CA TRP A 370 3.14 -3.41 -6.15
C TRP A 370 3.77 -4.77 -6.41
N LEU A 371 5.11 -4.85 -6.45
CA LEU A 371 5.83 -6.11 -6.61
C LEU A 371 5.44 -7.08 -5.51
N MET A 372 5.53 -6.64 -4.25
CA MET A 372 5.11 -7.45 -3.11
C MET A 372 3.66 -7.93 -3.32
N TYR A 373 2.76 -7.03 -3.70
CA TYR A 373 1.35 -7.34 -3.79
C TYR A 373 1.01 -8.32 -4.92
N ILE A 374 1.43 -8.03 -6.15
CA ILE A 374 1.16 -8.90 -7.31
C ILE A 374 1.84 -10.26 -7.18
N LEU A 375 3.04 -10.30 -6.59
CA LEU A 375 3.79 -11.55 -6.42
C LEU A 375 3.17 -12.42 -5.35
N GLN A 376 2.62 -11.84 -4.28
CA GLN A 376 1.84 -12.57 -3.27
C GLN A 376 0.53 -13.13 -3.85
N ILE A 377 -0.15 -12.36 -4.71
CA ILE A 377 -1.33 -12.84 -5.43
C ILE A 377 -0.94 -13.99 -6.36
N SER A 378 0.15 -13.84 -7.12
CA SER A 378 0.62 -14.88 -8.01
C SER A 378 1.11 -16.12 -7.27
N SER A 379 1.72 -15.98 -6.08
CA SER A 379 2.22 -17.11 -5.29
C SER A 379 1.12 -17.91 -4.62
N GLY A 380 0.00 -17.26 -4.27
CA GLY A 380 -1.24 -17.96 -3.90
C GLY A 380 -1.69 -18.95 -4.98
N ASN A 381 -1.37 -18.68 -6.26
CA ASN A 381 -1.68 -19.59 -7.38
C ASN A 381 -0.66 -20.73 -7.53
N PHE A 382 0.55 -20.61 -6.98
CA PHE A 382 1.62 -21.61 -7.08
C PHE A 382 1.58 -22.71 -5.99
N HIS A 383 0.73 -22.56 -4.98
CA HIS A 383 0.54 -23.54 -3.89
C HIS A 383 -0.68 -24.46 -4.06
N LYS A 384 -1.08 -24.75 -5.30
CA LYS A 384 -2.05 -25.81 -5.62
C LYS A 384 -1.36 -27.09 -6.07
#